data_AF-A0AAJ0HDA3-F1
#
_entry.id   AF-A0AAJ0HDA3-F1
#
_cell.length_a   1.000
_cell.length_b   1.000
_cell.length_c   1.000
_cell.angle_alpha   90.00
_cell.angle_beta   90.00
_cell.angle_gamma   90.00
#
_symmetry.space_group_name_H-M   'P 1'
#
loop_
_entity.id
_entity.type
_entity.pdbx_description
1 polymer ?
#
loop_
_entity_poly.entity_id
_entity_poly.type
_entity_poly.pdbx_seq_one_letter_code
_entity_poly.pdbx_strand_id
1 'polypeptide(L)'
;DIGPVGDGLWDSLMPIGAGFVRVPHPRRVGLPPSEPIPNDTEQGEMYSLSVTHQLHCLAVLRDVIIKYEKGDKSRFAGDGHEYHCLDYIRQAIMCSGDTTLDYADDRVIGQEGQVTRYGFTGSNSTHQCRDWDFIRDFAEKHKAGDRTGIL
;
A
#
# COMPACT_ATOMS: atom_id res chain seq x y z
N ASP A 1 3.30 -7.37 12.66
CA ASP A 1 4.22 -6.92 13.72
C ASP A 1 3.89 -5.53 14.24
N ILE A 2 3.80 -5.41 15.57
CA ILE A 2 3.59 -4.15 16.30
C ILE A 2 4.90 -3.67 16.95
N GLY A 3 4.99 -2.37 17.23
CA GLY A 3 6.14 -1.77 17.92
C GLY A 3 7.24 -1.27 16.98
N PRO A 4 8.35 -0.73 17.53
CA PRO A 4 9.29 0.12 16.79
C PRO A 4 9.94 -0.54 15.57
N VAL A 5 10.26 -1.83 15.67
CA VAL A 5 10.83 -2.60 14.54
C VAL A 5 9.80 -2.73 13.42
N GLY A 6 8.56 -3.09 13.76
CA GLY A 6 7.47 -3.14 12.79
C GLY A 6 7.24 -1.77 12.16
N ASP A 7 7.12 -0.73 12.97
CA ASP A 7 6.89 0.64 12.49
C ASP A 7 7.98 1.08 11.50
N GLY A 8 9.25 0.81 11.81
CA GLY A 8 10.37 1.10 10.90
C GLY A 8 10.32 0.33 9.58
N LEU A 9 9.89 -0.94 9.60
CA LEU A 9 9.70 -1.72 8.37
C LEU A 9 8.60 -1.11 7.49
N TRP A 10 7.48 -0.69 8.08
CA TRP A 10 6.39 -0.05 7.35
C TRP A 10 6.80 1.31 6.79
N ASP A 11 7.52 2.14 7.54
CA ASP A 11 8.03 3.41 7.04
C ASP A 11 9.04 3.23 5.89
N SER A 12 9.86 2.18 5.94
CA SER A 12 10.85 1.88 4.90
C SER A 12 10.24 1.44 3.55
N LEU A 13 8.96 1.08 3.54
CA LEU A 13 8.25 0.76 2.30
C LEU A 13 7.96 2.01 1.47
N MET A 14 8.04 3.22 2.00
CA MET A 14 7.77 4.41 1.20
C MET A 14 9.05 4.97 0.58
N PRO A 15 9.07 5.18 -0.75
CA PRO A 15 10.15 5.95 -1.37
C PRO A 15 10.15 7.38 -0.83
N ILE A 16 11.31 8.03 -0.85
CA ILE A 16 11.41 9.47 -0.61
C ILE A 16 10.50 10.21 -1.60
N GLY A 17 9.66 11.11 -1.07
CA GLY A 17 8.55 11.75 -1.79
C GLY A 17 7.21 11.04 -1.63
N ALA A 18 7.12 10.02 -0.79
CA ALA A 18 5.90 9.25 -0.50
C ALA A 18 5.21 8.65 -1.76
N GLY A 19 5.98 8.42 -2.82
CA GLY A 19 5.49 7.87 -4.09
C GLY A 19 4.71 8.87 -4.94
N PHE A 20 4.74 10.15 -4.58
CA PHE A 20 4.28 11.22 -5.45
C PHE A 20 5.35 11.55 -6.49
N VAL A 21 4.99 11.46 -7.77
CA VAL A 21 5.86 11.73 -8.90
C VAL A 21 5.46 13.00 -9.63
N ARG A 22 6.47 13.75 -10.06
CA ARG A 22 6.35 14.90 -10.96
C ARG A 22 6.15 14.41 -12.39
N VAL A 23 5.12 14.92 -13.05
CA VAL A 23 4.92 14.73 -14.49
C VAL A 23 4.92 16.09 -15.20
N PRO A 24 5.91 16.38 -16.07
CA PRO A 24 5.93 17.62 -16.84
C PRO A 24 4.89 17.59 -17.96
N HIS A 25 4.23 18.72 -18.20
CA HIS A 25 3.22 18.89 -19.26
C HIS A 25 2.23 17.70 -19.40
N PRO A 26 1.57 17.23 -18.33
CA PRO A 26 0.86 15.94 -18.34
C PRO A 26 -0.32 15.92 -19.33
N ARG A 27 -0.83 17.09 -19.71
CA ARG A 27 -1.86 17.24 -20.75
C ARG A 27 -1.39 16.78 -22.13
N ARG A 28 -0.08 16.81 -22.42
CA ARG A 28 0.48 16.30 -23.70
C ARG A 28 0.39 14.78 -23.84
N VAL A 29 0.26 14.07 -22.72
CA VAL A 29 0.13 12.60 -22.68
C VAL A 29 -1.28 12.16 -22.27
N GLY A 30 -2.25 13.08 -22.27
CA GLY A 30 -3.65 12.77 -21.99
C GLY A 30 -3.95 12.45 -20.52
N LEU A 31 -3.09 12.85 -19.58
CA LEU A 31 -3.37 12.69 -18.16
C LEU A 31 -4.37 13.75 -17.66
N PRO A 32 -5.29 13.38 -16.74
CA PRO A 32 -6.22 14.32 -16.14
C PRO A 32 -5.48 15.37 -15.30
N PRO A 33 -6.03 16.58 -15.11
CA PRO A 33 -5.41 17.59 -14.26
C PRO A 33 -5.15 17.08 -12.85
N SER A 34 -4.02 17.45 -12.28
CA SER A 34 -3.64 17.17 -10.89
C SER A 34 -3.06 18.43 -10.23
N GLU A 35 -2.57 18.30 -9.01
CA GLU A 35 -2.02 19.43 -8.24
C GLU A 35 -0.75 19.99 -8.90
N PRO A 36 -0.69 21.29 -9.25
CA PRO A 36 0.50 21.93 -9.80
C PRO A 36 1.65 21.99 -8.80
N ILE A 37 2.87 21.73 -9.28
CA ILE A 37 4.08 21.96 -8.50
C ILE A 37 4.42 23.45 -8.54
N PRO A 38 4.55 24.14 -7.38
CA PRO A 38 4.85 25.57 -7.35
C PRO A 38 6.16 25.90 -8.05
N ASN A 39 6.16 26.97 -8.86
CA ASN A 39 7.32 27.46 -9.61
C ASN A 39 7.93 26.46 -10.62
N ASP A 40 7.18 25.43 -11.02
CA ASP A 40 7.64 24.46 -12.00
C ASP A 40 7.60 25.04 -13.43
N THR A 41 8.77 25.13 -14.07
CA THR A 41 8.91 25.75 -15.40
C THR A 41 8.26 24.95 -16.53
N GLU A 42 7.98 23.66 -16.33
CA GLU A 42 7.35 22.78 -17.31
C GLU A 42 5.88 22.51 -16.97
N GLN A 43 5.29 23.33 -16.09
CA GLN A 43 3.90 23.15 -15.63
C GLN A 43 3.69 21.74 -15.07
N GLY A 44 4.71 21.23 -14.35
CA GLY A 44 4.68 19.92 -13.74
C GLY A 44 3.55 19.80 -12.72
N GLU A 45 2.87 18.66 -12.74
CA GLU A 45 1.87 18.31 -11.72
C GLU A 45 2.29 17.05 -10.97
N MET A 46 1.81 16.96 -9.74
CA MET A 46 2.04 15.85 -8.84
C MET A 46 1.02 14.75 -9.09
N TYR A 47 1.47 13.51 -9.29
CA TYR A 47 0.62 12.32 -9.37
C TYR A 47 1.08 11.30 -8.33
N SER A 48 0.16 10.48 -7.82
CA SER A 48 0.51 9.39 -6.91
C SER A 48 0.67 8.08 -7.68
N LEU A 49 1.74 7.33 -7.41
CA LEU A 49 1.79 5.94 -7.83
C LEU A 49 0.74 5.14 -7.05
N SER A 50 -0.13 4.41 -7.76
CA SER A 50 -1.22 3.68 -7.12
C SER A 50 -0.73 2.71 -6.05
N VAL A 51 0.40 2.03 -6.27
CA VAL A 51 0.95 1.04 -5.32
C VAL A 51 1.40 1.69 -3.99
N THR A 52 2.01 2.88 -4.03
CA THR A 52 2.43 3.57 -2.80
C THR A 52 1.23 4.14 -2.05
N HIS A 53 0.18 4.56 -2.77
CA HIS A 53 -1.08 4.95 -2.14
C HIS A 53 -1.80 3.75 -1.50
N GLN A 54 -1.78 2.58 -2.15
CA GLN A 54 -2.32 1.35 -1.58
C GLN A 54 -1.56 0.93 -0.30
N LEU A 55 -0.24 1.04 -0.30
CA LEU A 55 0.58 0.80 0.89
C LEU A 55 0.28 1.79 2.02
N HIS A 56 0.10 3.08 1.70
CA HIS A 56 -0.35 4.09 2.67
C HIS A 56 -1.72 3.72 3.27
N CYS A 57 -2.70 3.35 2.44
CA CYS A 57 -4.01 2.91 2.90
C CYS A 57 -3.92 1.69 3.83
N LEU A 58 -3.04 0.74 3.52
CA LEU A 58 -2.83 -0.44 4.35
C LEU A 58 -2.19 -0.08 5.69
N ALA A 59 -1.24 0.87 5.70
CA ALA A 59 -0.66 1.40 6.92
C ALA A 59 -1.67 2.18 7.77
N VAL A 60 -2.61 2.90 7.15
CA VAL A 60 -3.74 3.55 7.84
C VAL A 60 -4.57 2.51 8.57
N LEU A 61 -4.97 1.41 7.91
CA LEU A 61 -5.73 0.33 8.55
C LEU A 61 -4.94 -0.31 9.70
N ARG A 62 -3.61 -0.49 9.53
CA ARG A 62 -2.73 -0.96 10.60
C ARG A 62 -2.76 -0.03 11.81
N ASP A 63 -2.64 1.29 11.61
CA ASP A 63 -2.69 2.26 12.72
C ASP A 63 -4.05 2.25 13.43
N VAL A 64 -5.15 2.17 12.67
CA VAL A 64 -6.51 2.05 13.23
C VAL A 64 -6.62 0.82 14.15
N ILE A 65 -6.13 -0.34 13.72
CA ILE A 65 -6.15 -1.58 14.52
C ILE A 65 -5.28 -1.44 15.78
N ILE A 66 -4.04 -0.96 15.64
CA ILE A 66 -3.11 -0.79 16.77
C ILE A 66 -3.69 0.17 17.82
N LYS A 67 -4.33 1.26 17.38
CA LYS A 67 -4.95 2.24 18.27
C LYS A 67 -6.18 1.66 18.97
N TYR A 68 -7.02 0.94 18.23
CA TYR A 68 -8.18 0.25 18.79
C TYR A 68 -7.80 -0.73 19.91
N GLU A 69 -6.78 -1.56 19.71
CA GLU A 69 -6.30 -2.51 20.73
C GLU A 69 -5.80 -1.84 22.02
N LYS A 70 -5.34 -0.59 21.92
CA LYS A 70 -4.89 0.22 23.05
C LYS A 70 -6.02 1.04 23.68
N GLY A 71 -7.26 0.91 23.20
CA GLY A 71 -8.39 1.73 23.63
C GLY A 71 -8.27 3.20 23.19
N ASP A 72 -7.49 3.48 22.16
CA ASP A 72 -7.26 4.83 21.61
C ASP A 72 -7.89 4.97 20.21
N LYS A 73 -8.06 6.21 19.75
CA LYS A 73 -8.60 6.52 18.41
C LYS A 73 -7.47 6.94 17.48
N SER A 74 -7.32 6.27 16.34
CA SER A 74 -6.42 6.71 15.29
C SER A 74 -6.86 8.07 14.72
N ARG A 75 -5.90 8.93 14.38
CA ARG A 75 -6.17 10.18 13.66
C ARG A 75 -6.75 9.96 12.26
N PHE A 76 -6.60 8.74 11.74
CA PHE A 76 -7.14 8.32 10.47
C PHE A 76 -8.47 7.58 10.58
N ALA A 77 -8.94 7.31 11.81
CA ALA A 77 -10.25 6.70 12.04
C ALA A 77 -11.35 7.78 12.10
N GLY A 78 -12.40 7.60 11.32
CA GLY A 78 -13.54 8.50 11.23
C GLY A 78 -13.65 9.19 9.87
N ASP A 79 -14.79 9.84 9.64
CA ASP A 79 -15.11 10.62 8.44
C ASP A 79 -15.02 9.82 7.12
N GLY A 80 -14.97 8.49 7.20
CA GLY A 80 -14.95 7.60 6.03
C GLY A 80 -13.55 7.25 5.52
N HIS A 81 -12.47 7.77 6.12
CA HIS A 81 -11.12 7.56 5.58
C HIS A 81 -10.70 6.08 5.63
N GLU A 82 -10.94 5.38 6.74
CA GLU A 82 -10.67 3.95 6.87
C GLU A 82 -11.47 3.10 5.85
N TYR A 83 -12.70 3.50 5.53
CA TYR A 83 -13.54 2.81 4.55
C TYR A 83 -13.09 3.08 3.12
N HIS A 84 -12.64 4.31 2.83
CA HIS A 84 -11.99 4.62 1.56
C HIS A 84 -10.73 3.78 1.37
N CYS A 85 -9.87 3.70 2.38
CA CYS A 85 -8.66 2.88 2.35
C CYS A 85 -9.00 1.40 2.11
N LEU A 86 -10.01 0.87 2.81
CA LEU A 86 -10.46 -0.50 2.64
C LEU A 86 -10.95 -0.78 1.21
N ASP A 87 -11.80 0.10 0.67
CA ASP A 87 -12.33 -0.09 -0.69
C ASP A 87 -11.26 0.09 -1.77
N TYR A 88 -10.32 1.03 -1.58
CA TYR A 88 -9.24 1.24 -2.53
C TYR A 88 -8.30 0.01 -2.61
N ILE A 89 -7.97 -0.60 -1.47
CA ILE A 89 -7.21 -1.86 -1.43
C ILE A 89 -7.99 -2.99 -2.09
N ARG A 90 -9.30 -3.10 -1.84
CA ARG A 90 -10.16 -4.10 -2.50
C ARG A 90 -10.10 -3.95 -4.02
N GLN A 91 -10.24 -2.72 -4.53
CA GLN A 91 -10.14 -2.44 -5.97
C GLN A 91 -8.75 -2.77 -6.52
N ALA A 92 -7.68 -2.48 -5.77
CA ALA A 92 -6.31 -2.80 -6.16
C ALA A 92 -6.06 -4.30 -6.27
N ILE A 93 -6.56 -5.10 -5.32
CA ILE A 93 -6.49 -6.57 -5.35
C ILE A 93 -7.23 -7.10 -6.58
N MET A 94 -8.44 -6.62 -6.83
CA MET A 94 -9.22 -7.04 -8.00
C MET A 94 -8.58 -6.62 -9.33
N CYS A 95 -7.95 -5.45 -9.38
CA CYS A 95 -7.25 -4.96 -10.56
C CYS A 95 -5.97 -5.74 -10.84
N SER A 96 -5.21 -6.08 -9.79
CA SER A 96 -3.98 -6.87 -9.91
C SER A 96 -4.29 -8.33 -10.25
N GLY A 97 -5.37 -8.87 -9.69
CA GLY A 97 -5.92 -10.18 -10.05
C GLY A 97 -4.89 -11.31 -9.95
N ASP A 98 -4.19 -11.41 -8.82
CA ASP A 98 -3.21 -12.49 -8.62
C ASP A 98 -3.91 -13.86 -8.69
N THR A 99 -3.53 -14.66 -9.69
CA THR A 99 -4.11 -15.98 -9.97
C THR A 99 -3.25 -17.12 -9.46
N THR A 100 -2.20 -16.81 -8.68
CA THR A 100 -1.37 -17.82 -8.03
C THR A 100 -2.23 -18.73 -7.15
N LEU A 101 -2.02 -20.05 -7.27
CA LEU A 101 -2.76 -21.03 -6.49
C LEU A 101 -2.10 -21.22 -5.14
N ASP A 102 -2.83 -20.91 -4.08
CA ASP A 102 -2.46 -21.31 -2.73
C ASP A 102 -2.89 -22.75 -2.49
N TYR A 103 -2.02 -23.51 -1.83
CA TYR A 103 -2.31 -24.89 -1.46
C TYR A 103 -2.66 -25.00 0.02
N ALA A 104 -3.48 -25.99 0.34
CA ALA A 104 -3.96 -26.24 1.70
C ALA A 104 -2.86 -26.90 2.56
N ASP A 105 -2.01 -26.07 3.16
CA ASP A 105 -0.83 -26.49 3.92
C ASP A 105 -1.01 -26.41 5.43
N ASP A 106 -2.00 -25.65 5.90
CA ASP A 106 -2.39 -25.57 7.29
C ASP A 106 -3.65 -26.40 7.54
N ARG A 107 -3.55 -27.46 8.35
CA ARG A 107 -4.68 -28.35 8.67
C ARG A 107 -5.04 -28.19 10.13
N VAL A 108 -6.26 -27.72 10.38
CA VAL A 108 -6.80 -27.72 11.73
C VAL A 108 -7.29 -29.12 12.05
N ILE A 109 -6.63 -29.77 13.01
CA ILE A 109 -6.95 -31.12 13.46
C ILE A 109 -7.88 -31.02 14.67
N GLY A 110 -9.04 -31.67 14.56
CA GLY A 110 -10.02 -31.79 15.63
C GLY A 110 -9.56 -32.73 16.74
N GLN A 111 -10.32 -32.75 17.84
CA GLN A 111 -9.98 -33.55 19.03
C GLN A 111 -9.91 -35.07 18.76
N GLU A 112 -10.57 -35.55 17.71
CA GLU A 112 -10.60 -36.97 17.32
C GLU A 112 -9.62 -37.27 16.15
N GLY A 113 -8.72 -36.34 15.83
CA GLY A 113 -7.72 -36.52 14.77
C GLY A 113 -8.22 -36.26 13.35
N GLN A 114 -9.47 -35.86 13.17
CA GLN A 114 -10.05 -35.49 11.87
C GLN A 114 -9.61 -34.09 11.44
N VAL A 115 -9.41 -33.87 10.14
CA VAL A 115 -9.24 -32.50 9.60
C VAL A 115 -10.60 -31.80 9.66
N THR A 116 -10.69 -30.68 10.37
CA THR A 116 -11.92 -29.89 10.52
C THR A 116 -11.93 -28.65 9.61
N ARG A 117 -10.75 -28.16 9.22
CA ARG A 117 -10.59 -27.02 8.32
C ARG A 117 -9.24 -27.07 7.60
N TYR A 118 -9.24 -26.56 6.37
CA TYR A 118 -8.03 -26.22 5.63
C TYR A 118 -7.75 -24.71 5.72
N GLY A 119 -6.51 -24.35 6.00
CA GLY A 119 -5.95 -23.01 5.86
C GLY A 119 -5.11 -22.93 4.59
N PHE A 120 -5.12 -21.74 4.00
CA PHE A 120 -4.37 -21.40 2.79
C PHE A 120 -3.52 -20.20 3.17
N THR A 121 -2.24 -20.45 3.45
CA THR A 121 -1.34 -19.42 3.96
C THR A 121 -0.65 -18.61 2.86
N GLY A 122 -0.69 -19.14 1.62
CA GLY A 122 0.12 -18.65 0.50
C GLY A 122 1.62 -18.88 0.65
N SER A 123 2.04 -19.55 1.72
CA SER A 123 3.45 -19.89 1.92
C SER A 123 3.93 -20.80 0.80
N ASN A 124 5.12 -20.50 0.26
CA ASN A 124 5.77 -21.28 -0.79
C ASN A 124 4.99 -21.31 -2.14
N SER A 125 3.89 -20.55 -2.26
CA SER A 125 3.29 -20.20 -3.55
C SER A 125 4.27 -19.31 -4.34
N THR A 126 4.43 -19.58 -5.63
CA THR A 126 5.28 -18.75 -6.50
C THR A 126 4.44 -17.70 -7.20
N HIS A 127 4.63 -16.44 -6.85
CA HIS A 127 3.92 -15.31 -7.42
C HIS A 127 4.72 -14.64 -8.54
N GLN A 128 4.02 -13.99 -9.47
CA GLN A 128 4.63 -13.08 -10.44
C GLN A 128 4.53 -11.63 -9.96
N CYS A 129 5.56 -11.14 -9.29
CA CYS A 129 5.58 -9.79 -8.76
C CYS A 129 6.10 -8.77 -9.78
N ARG A 130 5.71 -7.50 -9.60
CA ARG A 130 6.46 -6.37 -10.15
C ARG A 130 7.72 -6.16 -9.32
N ASP A 131 8.80 -5.74 -9.97
CA ASP A 131 10.05 -5.43 -9.28
C ASP A 131 9.86 -4.19 -8.38
N TRP A 132 9.90 -4.42 -7.07
CA TRP A 132 9.68 -3.38 -6.08
C TRP A 132 10.81 -2.35 -6.05
N ASP A 133 12.06 -2.81 -6.17
CA ASP A 133 13.21 -1.92 -6.16
C ASP A 133 13.18 -0.99 -7.36
N PHE A 134 12.84 -1.51 -8.54
CA PHE A 134 12.66 -0.68 -9.73
C PHE A 134 11.56 0.38 -9.54
N ILE A 135 10.42 0.01 -8.95
CA ILE A 135 9.31 0.96 -8.67
C ILE A 135 9.79 2.05 -7.71
N ARG A 136 10.46 1.68 -6.62
CA ARG A 136 10.98 2.61 -5.62
C ARG A 136 11.96 3.59 -6.26
N ASP A 137 12.95 3.07 -6.99
CA ASP A 137 13.99 3.88 -7.63
C ASP A 137 13.39 4.83 -8.68
N PHE A 138 12.39 4.36 -9.43
CA PHE A 138 11.64 5.22 -10.36
C PHE A 138 10.92 6.35 -9.61
N ALA A 139 10.23 6.04 -8.51
CA ALA A 139 9.48 7.02 -7.73
C ALA A 139 10.40 8.11 -7.16
N GLU A 140 11.53 7.73 -6.58
CA GLU A 140 12.48 8.67 -5.97
C GLU A 140 13.18 9.56 -7.00
N LYS A 141 13.51 8.98 -8.16
CA LYS A 141 14.10 9.72 -9.28
C LYS A 141 13.16 10.80 -9.81
N HIS A 142 11.85 10.55 -9.81
CA HIS A 142 10.85 11.45 -10.35
C HIS A 142 10.00 12.13 -9.26
N LYS A 143 10.45 12.13 -8.00
CA LYS A 143 9.65 12.61 -6.87
C LYS A 143 9.18 14.06 -7.03
N ALA A 144 7.96 14.33 -6.58
CA ALA A 144 7.37 15.68 -6.54
C ALA A 144 7.73 16.48 -5.27
N GLY A 145 8.42 15.86 -4.32
CA GLY A 145 8.89 16.47 -3.07
C GLY A 145 9.67 15.48 -2.23
N ASP A 146 10.02 15.85 -0.99
CA ASP A 146 10.93 15.09 -0.13
C ASP A 146 10.25 14.49 1.12
N ARG A 147 8.92 14.25 1.08
CA ARG A 147 8.19 13.62 2.19
C ARG A 147 8.77 12.24 2.51
N THR A 148 8.89 11.93 3.80
CA THR A 148 9.32 10.63 4.30
C THR A 148 8.25 10.01 5.21
N GLY A 149 8.28 8.69 5.36
CA GLY A 149 7.36 7.93 6.21
C GLY A 149 6.05 7.54 5.51
N ILE A 150 5.38 6.53 6.06
CA ILE A 150 4.18 5.95 5.44
C ILE A 150 2.87 6.57 5.89
N LEU A 151 2.85 7.39 6.96
CA LEU A 151 1.64 8.01 7.53
C LEU A 151 1.73 9.54 7.63
#